data_AF-A0A171AFR8-F1
#
_entry.id   AF-A0A171AFR8-F1
#
_cell.length_a   1.000
_cell.length_b   1.000
_cell.length_c   1.000
_cell.angle_alpha   90.00
_cell.angle_beta   90.00
_cell.angle_gamma   90.00
#
_symmetry.space_group_name_H-M   'P 1'
#
loop_
_entity.id
_entity.type
_entity.pdbx_description
1 polymer ?
#
loop_
_entity_poly.entity_id
_entity_poly.type
_entity_poly.pdbx_seq_one_letter_code
_entity_poly.pdbx_strand_id
1 'polypeptide(L)'
;INSINNLEEIESLKENMDLEGVKAHGKLVKQWNRHRIIGSKQWCSPFSLFSIQVGGSGSYEKPISNIGRTKSAEEAVKIWRNMNLEERNRFYKLLRRTPDPLVSKYQSDRYFGSITEKLDKLIDNYLKQNKHRVNEKQMKSMMYQKAMSSLCQPGEAVGLVAAQSVGEPSTQMTLNTFHFAGRGEMNVTLGIPRL
;
A
#
# COMPACT_ATOMS: atom_id res chain seq x y z
N ILE A 1 9.66 -25.27 25.91
CA ILE A 1 9.16 -26.46 25.19
C ILE A 1 8.81 -26.11 23.73
N ASN A 2 8.14 -24.98 23.44
CA ASN A 2 7.81 -24.56 22.05
C ASN A 2 8.98 -23.99 21.20
N SER A 3 10.18 -23.85 21.74
CA SER A 3 11.30 -23.20 21.04
C SER A 3 12.06 -24.11 20.07
N ILE A 4 12.06 -25.42 20.32
CA ILE A 4 12.79 -26.41 19.48
C ILE A 4 11.97 -26.72 18.23
N ASN A 5 10.66 -26.96 18.38
CA ASN A 5 9.75 -27.20 17.25
C ASN A 5 9.73 -26.05 16.23
N ASN A 6 9.90 -24.80 16.70
CA ASN A 6 9.94 -23.64 15.82
C ASN A 6 11.18 -23.61 14.91
N LEU A 7 12.33 -24.15 15.35
CA LEU A 7 13.57 -24.10 14.54
C LEU A 7 13.51 -25.10 13.39
N GLU A 8 13.07 -26.33 13.65
CA GLU A 8 12.87 -27.37 12.63
C GLU A 8 11.79 -26.97 11.61
N GLU A 9 10.69 -26.38 12.08
CA GLU A 9 9.67 -25.80 11.20
C GLU A 9 10.25 -24.69 10.32
N ILE A 10 11.03 -23.76 10.88
CA ILE A 10 11.68 -22.69 10.11
C ILE A 10 12.63 -23.26 9.04
N GLU A 11 13.36 -24.33 9.35
CA GLU A 11 14.27 -24.97 8.41
C GLU A 11 13.52 -25.65 7.27
N SER A 12 12.47 -26.42 7.57
CA SER A 12 11.60 -27.02 6.54
C SER A 12 10.93 -25.97 5.64
N LEU A 13 10.52 -24.83 6.21
CA LEU A 13 9.96 -23.71 5.45
C LEU A 13 11.00 -23.07 4.52
N LYS A 14 12.28 -23.04 4.92
CA LYS A 14 13.34 -22.45 4.09
C LYS A 14 13.77 -23.36 2.95
N GLU A 15 13.74 -24.67 3.13
CA GLU A 15 14.18 -25.64 2.13
C GLU A 15 13.24 -25.75 0.93
N ASN A 16 11.93 -25.55 1.14
CA ASN A 16 10.91 -25.79 0.12
C ASN A 16 10.59 -24.58 -0.77
N MET A 17 11.35 -23.47 -0.69
CA MET A 17 10.92 -22.17 -1.23
C MET A 17 12.00 -21.40 -2.02
N ASP A 18 11.55 -20.60 -2.99
CA ASP A 18 12.40 -19.60 -3.68
C ASP A 18 12.72 -18.43 -2.75
N LEU A 19 13.70 -18.64 -1.87
CA LEU A 19 14.16 -17.64 -0.92
C LEU A 19 14.97 -16.53 -1.60
N GLU A 20 15.60 -16.82 -2.74
CA GLU A 20 16.42 -15.87 -3.47
C GLU A 20 15.58 -14.82 -4.18
N GLY A 21 14.50 -15.24 -4.85
CA GLY A 21 13.55 -14.34 -5.52
C GLY A 21 12.87 -13.37 -4.55
N VAL A 22 12.47 -13.85 -3.36
CA VAL A 22 11.87 -13.02 -2.30
C VAL A 22 12.88 -11.99 -1.79
N LYS A 23 14.11 -12.41 -1.49
CA LYS A 23 15.17 -11.50 -1.03
C LYS A 23 15.56 -10.47 -2.11
N ALA A 24 15.65 -10.88 -3.37
CA ALA A 24 15.97 -10.01 -4.49
C ALA A 24 14.90 -8.93 -4.66
N HIS A 25 13.62 -9.32 -4.66
CA HIS A 25 12.51 -8.37 -4.77
C HIS A 25 12.43 -7.44 -3.56
N GLY A 26 12.65 -7.97 -2.35
CA GLY A 26 12.72 -7.16 -1.13
C GLY A 26 13.84 -6.11 -1.21
N LYS A 27 15.01 -6.45 -1.77
CA LYS A 27 16.11 -5.49 -2.00
C LYS A 27 15.73 -4.43 -3.03
N LEU A 28 15.05 -4.80 -4.12
CA LEU A 28 14.56 -3.86 -5.15
C LEU A 28 13.60 -2.83 -4.53
N VAL A 29 12.62 -3.30 -3.74
CA VAL A 29 11.67 -2.42 -3.03
C VAL A 29 12.40 -1.50 -2.05
N LYS A 30 13.36 -2.02 -1.26
CA LYS A 30 14.18 -1.19 -0.35
C LYS A 30 15.01 -0.16 -1.10
N GLN A 31 15.61 -0.53 -2.23
CA GLN A 31 16.39 0.39 -3.07
C GLN A 31 15.51 1.50 -3.63
N TRP A 32 14.35 1.15 -4.17
CA TRP A 32 13.39 2.13 -4.67
C TRP A 32 12.94 3.10 -3.57
N ASN A 33 12.61 2.58 -2.37
CA ASN A 33 12.23 3.40 -1.22
C ASN A 33 13.32 4.37 -0.74
N ARG A 34 14.61 4.03 -0.88
CA ARG A 34 15.73 4.92 -0.53
C ARG A 34 15.92 6.06 -1.54
N HIS A 35 15.78 5.76 -2.83
CA HIS A 35 15.96 6.74 -3.91
C HIS A 35 14.69 7.55 -4.21
N ARG A 36 13.59 7.22 -3.55
CA ARG A 36 12.35 7.99 -3.63
C ARG A 36 12.53 9.32 -2.91
N ILE A 37 12.55 10.40 -3.68
CA ILE A 37 12.43 11.76 -3.17
C ILE A 37 11.08 11.86 -2.45
N ILE A 38 11.06 12.36 -1.22
CA ILE A 38 9.86 12.67 -0.45
C ILE A 38 9.16 13.84 -1.15
N GLY A 39 8.44 13.52 -2.23
CA GLY A 39 7.87 14.45 -3.18
C GLY A 39 6.91 13.68 -4.09
N SER A 40 5.82 14.33 -4.49
CA SER A 40 4.49 13.78 -4.75
C SER A 40 4.43 12.36 -5.32
N LYS A 41 3.55 11.52 -4.72
CA LYS A 41 2.96 10.32 -5.35
C LYS A 41 2.08 10.75 -6.53
N GLN A 42 2.63 11.46 -7.51
CA GLN A 42 1.91 11.63 -8.74
C GLN A 42 2.08 10.32 -9.48
N TRP A 43 1.06 9.46 -9.35
CA TRP A 43 0.81 8.36 -10.27
C TRP A 43 0.51 8.97 -11.64
N CYS A 44 1.55 9.50 -12.29
CA CYS A 44 1.43 10.06 -13.61
C CYS A 44 1.43 8.88 -14.58
N SER A 45 0.30 8.68 -15.25
CA SER A 45 0.32 7.83 -16.43
C SER A 45 1.24 8.47 -17.48
N PRO A 46 1.82 7.67 -18.40
CA PRO A 46 2.58 8.20 -19.53
C PRO A 46 1.77 9.25 -20.31
N PHE A 47 0.46 9.01 -20.43
CA PHE A 47 -0.47 9.96 -21.04
C PHE A 47 -0.61 11.24 -20.23
N SER A 48 -0.59 11.17 -18.90
CA SER A 48 -0.66 12.36 -18.04
C SER A 48 0.55 13.28 -18.27
N LEU A 49 1.77 12.73 -18.32
CA LEU A 49 2.97 13.52 -18.66
C LEU A 49 2.88 14.13 -20.07
N PHE A 50 2.45 13.32 -21.04
CA PHE A 50 2.22 13.79 -22.39
C PHE A 50 1.18 14.92 -22.45
N SER A 51 0.08 14.81 -21.70
CA SER A 51 -0.96 15.83 -21.65
C SER A 51 -0.50 17.12 -20.99
N ILE A 52 0.43 17.05 -20.03
CA ILE A 52 1.07 18.24 -19.45
C ILE A 52 1.99 18.90 -20.48
N GLN A 53 2.73 18.10 -21.25
CA GLN A 53 3.64 18.61 -22.28
C GLN A 53 2.90 19.22 -23.47
N VAL A 54 1.78 18.63 -23.89
CA VAL A 54 0.96 19.11 -25.03
C VAL A 54 -0.03 20.20 -24.61
N GLY A 55 -0.58 20.12 -23.39
CA GLY A 55 -1.51 21.09 -22.83
C GLY A 55 -0.86 22.21 -22.03
N GLY A 56 0.48 22.34 -22.08
CA GLY A 56 1.28 23.25 -21.24
C GLY A 56 1.12 24.75 -21.52
N SER A 57 0.15 25.14 -22.34
CA SER A 57 -0.11 26.55 -22.68
C SER A 57 -1.58 26.73 -23.01
N GLY A 58 -2.40 27.13 -22.05
CA GLY A 58 -3.79 27.47 -22.36
C GLY A 58 -4.66 27.74 -21.14
N SER A 59 -5.20 28.96 -21.08
CA SER A 59 -6.34 29.35 -20.27
C SER A 59 -7.49 28.33 -20.33
N TYR A 60 -8.27 28.23 -19.25
CA TYR A 60 -9.46 27.37 -19.17
C TYR A 60 -10.39 27.56 -20.39
N GLU A 61 -10.66 26.47 -21.12
CA GLU A 61 -11.63 26.42 -22.21
C GLU A 61 -12.97 25.86 -21.71
N LYS A 62 -14.09 26.42 -22.17
CA LYS A 62 -15.41 25.86 -21.87
C LYS A 62 -15.58 24.49 -22.54
N PRO A 63 -16.17 23.49 -21.86
CA PRO A 63 -16.41 22.18 -22.45
C PRO A 63 -17.40 22.26 -23.62
N ILE A 64 -17.18 21.44 -24.65
CA ILE A 64 -17.94 21.48 -25.91
C ILE A 64 -19.33 20.82 -25.78
N SER A 65 -19.54 19.96 -24.79
CA SER A 65 -20.71 19.07 -24.72
C SER A 65 -20.96 18.52 -23.31
N ASN A 66 -22.07 17.79 -23.13
CA ASN A 66 -22.52 17.08 -21.92
C ASN A 66 -21.48 16.12 -21.30
N ILE A 67 -20.39 15.81 -22.01
CA ILE A 67 -19.31 14.91 -21.58
C ILE A 67 -18.25 15.63 -20.73
N GLY A 68 -18.33 16.96 -20.58
CA GLY A 68 -17.47 17.74 -19.67
C GLY A 68 -15.99 17.83 -20.09
N ARG A 69 -15.64 17.42 -21.31
CA ARG A 69 -14.28 17.49 -21.86
C ARG A 69 -14.07 18.75 -22.70
N THR A 70 -12.87 19.33 -22.62
CA THR A 70 -12.43 20.45 -23.46
C THR A 70 -11.95 19.96 -24.83
N LYS A 71 -11.91 20.86 -25.82
CA LYS A 71 -11.43 20.56 -27.18
C LYS A 71 -9.97 20.09 -27.17
N SER A 72 -9.14 20.85 -26.46
CA SER A 72 -7.74 20.55 -26.19
C SER A 72 -7.51 19.15 -25.61
N ALA A 73 -8.36 18.71 -24.68
CA ALA A 73 -8.26 17.37 -24.10
C ALA A 73 -8.58 16.26 -25.12
N GLU A 74 -9.58 16.48 -25.99
CA GLU A 74 -9.92 15.52 -27.04
C GLU A 74 -8.81 15.42 -28.11
N GLU A 75 -8.21 16.55 -28.48
CA GLU A 75 -7.07 16.61 -29.40
C GLU A 75 -5.85 15.89 -28.81
N ALA A 76 -5.52 16.11 -27.54
CA ALA A 76 -4.44 15.39 -26.87
C ALA A 76 -4.67 13.87 -26.88
N VAL A 77 -5.90 13.40 -26.64
CA VAL A 77 -6.24 11.97 -26.73
C VAL A 77 -6.05 11.44 -28.16
N LYS A 78 -6.49 12.19 -29.18
CA LYS A 78 -6.30 11.81 -30.59
C LYS A 78 -4.82 11.72 -30.96
N ILE A 79 -4.03 12.71 -30.59
CA ILE A 79 -2.58 12.71 -30.83
C ILE A 79 -1.94 11.52 -30.13
N TRP A 80 -2.25 11.28 -28.85
CA TRP A 80 -1.70 10.14 -28.12
C TRP A 80 -2.04 8.80 -28.77
N ARG A 81 -3.29 8.61 -29.22
CA ARG A 81 -3.76 7.38 -29.89
C ARG A 81 -3.11 7.15 -31.26
N ASN A 82 -2.77 8.22 -31.97
CA ASN A 82 -2.11 8.14 -33.28
C ASN A 82 -0.57 8.09 -33.18
N MET A 83 -0.01 8.43 -32.02
CA MET A 83 1.44 8.43 -31.76
C MET A 83 2.07 7.04 -31.86
N ASN A 84 3.30 6.97 -32.38
CA ASN A 84 4.05 5.72 -32.54
C ASN A 84 4.48 5.12 -31.19
N LEU A 85 4.69 3.78 -31.17
CA LEU A 85 5.07 3.05 -29.94
C LEU A 85 6.40 3.56 -29.36
N GLU A 86 7.34 3.96 -30.20
CA GLU A 86 8.66 4.49 -29.78
C GLU A 86 8.57 5.83 -29.06
N GLU A 87 7.71 6.72 -29.51
CA GLU A 87 7.49 8.03 -28.90
C GLU A 87 6.77 7.87 -27.56
N ARG A 88 5.77 6.99 -27.50
CA ARG A 88 5.15 6.58 -26.23
C ARG A 88 6.18 6.00 -25.26
N ASN A 89 7.12 5.19 -25.75
CA ASN A 89 8.18 4.58 -24.94
C ASN A 89 9.12 5.61 -24.30
N ARG A 90 9.26 6.82 -24.85
CA ARG A 90 10.01 7.91 -24.19
C ARG A 90 9.34 8.30 -22.87
N PHE A 91 8.03 8.50 -22.87
CA PHE A 91 7.26 8.79 -21.66
C PHE A 91 7.30 7.63 -20.66
N TYR A 92 7.29 6.38 -21.13
CA TYR A 92 7.48 5.22 -20.27
C TYR A 92 8.88 5.15 -19.63
N LYS A 93 9.94 5.58 -20.33
CA LYS A 93 11.32 5.62 -19.80
C LYS A 93 11.50 6.73 -18.76
N LEU A 94 10.84 7.87 -18.93
CA LEU A 94 10.84 8.95 -17.93
C LEU A 94 10.19 8.50 -16.62
N LEU A 95 9.12 7.71 -16.71
CA LEU A 95 8.43 7.16 -15.56
C LEU A 95 9.21 5.96 -14.99
N ARG A 96 9.96 6.19 -13.92
CA ARG A 96 10.50 5.09 -13.11
C ARG A 96 9.33 4.29 -12.53
N ARG A 97 9.11 3.06 -13.01
CA ARG A 97 8.06 2.20 -12.47
C ARG A 97 8.31 1.94 -10.98
N THR A 98 7.26 2.12 -10.19
CA THR A 98 7.27 1.72 -8.78
C THR A 98 7.25 0.19 -8.73
N PRO A 99 8.22 -0.47 -8.08
CA PRO A 99 8.15 -1.92 -7.92
C PRO A 99 6.93 -2.27 -7.07
N ASP A 100 6.27 -3.37 -7.41
CA ASP A 100 5.15 -3.86 -6.62
C ASP A 100 5.60 -4.23 -5.20
N PRO A 101 4.74 -4.03 -4.19
CA PRO A 101 5.02 -4.49 -2.83
C PRO A 101 5.36 -5.99 -2.81
N LEU A 102 6.21 -6.40 -1.86
CA LEU A 102 6.66 -7.79 -1.75
C LEU A 102 5.50 -8.79 -1.67
N VAL A 103 4.51 -8.48 -0.83
CA VAL A 103 3.29 -9.29 -0.61
C VAL A 103 2.38 -9.38 -1.83
N SER A 104 2.52 -8.47 -2.80
CA SER A 104 1.73 -8.50 -4.04
C SER A 104 2.29 -9.52 -5.04
N LYS A 105 3.60 -9.74 -5.01
CA LYS A 105 4.28 -10.69 -5.91
C LYS A 105 4.41 -12.08 -5.28
N TYR A 106 4.68 -12.12 -3.98
CA TYR A 106 4.86 -13.36 -3.23
C TYR A 106 3.81 -13.44 -2.14
N GLN A 107 2.94 -14.44 -2.22
CA GLN A 107 1.91 -14.68 -1.21
C GLN A 107 2.56 -14.97 0.15
N SER A 108 2.15 -14.23 1.19
CA SER A 108 2.73 -14.33 2.54
C SER A 108 2.53 -15.70 3.20
N ASP A 109 1.49 -16.43 2.82
CA ASP A 109 1.22 -17.78 3.32
C ASP A 109 2.21 -18.81 2.76
N ARG A 110 2.66 -18.64 1.51
CA ARG A 110 3.48 -19.62 0.79
C ARG A 110 4.97 -19.32 0.85
N TYR A 111 5.37 -18.05 0.89
CA TYR A 111 6.77 -17.64 0.73
C TYR A 111 7.34 -17.07 2.02
N PHE A 112 8.34 -17.77 2.57
CA PHE A 112 9.02 -17.36 3.79
C PHE A 112 9.72 -16.01 3.62
N GLY A 113 9.46 -15.09 4.54
CA GLY A 113 9.98 -13.72 4.50
C GLY A 113 9.19 -12.77 3.59
N SER A 114 8.08 -13.20 2.98
CA SER A 114 7.14 -12.29 2.33
C SER A 114 6.28 -11.56 3.36
N ILE A 115 6.78 -10.40 3.79
CA ILE A 115 6.12 -9.54 4.78
C ILE A 115 5.87 -8.14 4.24
N THR A 116 4.98 -7.40 4.91
CA THR A 116 4.73 -6.00 4.57
C THR A 116 5.92 -5.10 4.90
N GLU A 117 6.14 -4.07 4.09
CA GLU A 117 7.26 -3.12 4.30
C GLU A 117 7.19 -2.41 5.66
N LYS A 118 5.98 -2.20 6.19
CA LYS A 118 5.79 -1.60 7.51
C LYS A 118 6.28 -2.53 8.61
N LEU A 119 5.93 -3.81 8.54
CA LEU A 119 6.38 -4.80 9.52
C LEU A 119 7.91 -4.96 9.46
N ASP A 120 8.47 -5.03 8.26
CA ASP A 120 9.92 -5.12 8.06
C ASP A 120 10.67 -3.92 8.69
N LYS A 121 10.13 -2.71 8.52
CA LYS A 121 10.67 -1.50 9.19
C LYS A 121 10.56 -1.57 10.72
N LEU A 122 9.44 -2.07 11.26
CA LEU A 122 9.27 -2.23 12.71
C LEU A 122 10.29 -3.24 13.28
N ILE A 123 10.51 -4.35 12.58
CA ILE A 123 11.52 -5.36 12.95
C ILE A 123 12.92 -4.76 12.91
N ASP A 124 13.29 -4.08 11.81
CA ASP A 124 14.60 -3.43 11.67
C ASP A 124 14.83 -2.36 12.75
N ASN A 125 13.80 -1.57 13.11
CA ASN A 125 13.89 -0.58 14.18
C ASN A 125 14.11 -1.22 15.56
N TYR A 126 13.36 -2.28 15.86
CA TYR A 126 13.51 -3.01 17.12
C TYR A 126 14.91 -3.63 17.25
N LEU A 127 15.42 -4.23 16.18
CA LEU A 127 16.75 -4.85 16.16
C LEU A 127 17.87 -3.82 16.34
N LYS A 128 17.72 -2.62 15.76
CA LYS A 128 18.67 -1.53 15.98
C LYS A 128 18.74 -1.10 17.44
N GLN A 129 17.61 -1.09 18.15
CA GLN A 129 17.54 -0.71 19.57
C GLN A 129 18.06 -1.82 20.50
N ASN A 130 17.97 -3.09 20.10
CA ASN A 130 18.21 -4.25 20.98
C ASN A 130 19.38 -5.16 20.53
N LYS A 131 20.36 -4.61 19.79
CA LYS A 131 21.46 -5.38 19.16
C LYS A 131 22.21 -6.33 20.10
N HIS A 132 22.36 -5.98 21.37
CA HIS A 132 23.14 -6.76 22.34
C HIS A 132 22.36 -7.91 22.99
N ARG A 133 21.02 -7.89 22.91
CA ARG A 133 20.16 -8.85 23.62
C ARG A 133 19.73 -10.03 22.76
N VAL A 134 19.79 -9.88 21.44
CA VAL A 134 19.13 -10.80 20.52
C VAL A 134 20.00 -11.06 19.30
N ASN A 135 20.07 -12.33 18.89
CA ASN A 135 20.63 -12.71 17.61
C ASN A 135 19.72 -12.23 16.46
N GLU A 136 20.23 -11.31 15.63
CA GLU A 136 19.46 -10.66 14.56
C GLU A 136 18.83 -11.66 13.59
N LYS A 137 19.57 -12.69 13.18
CA LYS A 137 19.12 -13.67 12.17
C LYS A 137 18.03 -14.58 12.71
N GLN A 138 18.19 -15.03 13.95
CA GLN A 138 17.20 -15.89 14.62
C GLN A 138 15.91 -15.10 14.88
N MET A 139 16.02 -13.87 15.39
CA MET A 139 14.86 -13.01 15.65
C MET A 139 14.10 -12.66 14.37
N LYS A 140 14.79 -12.28 13.29
CA LYS A 140 14.14 -12.06 11.99
C LYS A 140 13.40 -13.31 11.50
N SER A 141 14.05 -14.48 11.60
CA SER A 141 13.43 -15.74 11.16
C SER A 141 12.17 -16.07 11.97
N MET A 142 12.23 -15.91 13.30
CA MET A 142 11.08 -16.12 14.19
C MET A 142 9.95 -15.14 13.88
N MET A 143 10.26 -13.87 13.64
CA MET A 143 9.25 -12.85 13.29
C MET A 143 8.58 -13.14 11.96
N TYR A 144 9.31 -13.66 10.97
CA TYR A 144 8.74 -14.07 9.69
C TYR A 144 7.80 -15.28 9.86
N GLN A 145 8.21 -16.30 10.62
CA GLN A 145 7.34 -17.44 10.93
C GLN A 145 6.07 -16.98 11.69
N LYS A 146 6.22 -16.07 12.66
CA LYS A 146 5.07 -15.52 13.38
C LYS A 146 4.13 -14.73 12.46
N ALA A 147 4.67 -13.96 11.52
CA ALA A 147 3.88 -13.24 10.54
C ALA A 147 3.08 -14.18 9.64
N MET A 148 3.68 -15.28 9.17
CA MET A 148 3.00 -16.31 8.35
C MET A 148 1.86 -16.98 9.13
N SER A 149 2.11 -17.37 10.39
CA SER A 149 1.09 -18.01 11.25
C SER A 149 0.00 -17.06 11.78
N SER A 150 0.15 -15.74 11.57
CA SER A 150 -0.83 -14.73 12.01
C SER A 150 -1.71 -14.22 10.88
N LEU A 151 -1.73 -14.91 9.74
CA LEU A 151 -2.63 -14.60 8.63
C LEU A 151 -4.05 -15.07 8.94
N CYS A 152 -5.04 -14.33 8.44
CA CYS A 152 -6.45 -14.70 8.49
C CYS A 152 -6.67 -16.00 7.70
N GLN A 153 -7.49 -16.90 8.24
CA GLN A 153 -7.71 -18.20 7.60
C GLN A 153 -8.64 -18.05 6.38
N PRO A 154 -8.38 -18.79 5.29
CA PRO A 154 -9.31 -18.83 4.16
C PRO A 154 -10.70 -19.32 4.62
N GLY A 155 -11.74 -18.62 4.20
CA GLY A 155 -13.13 -18.94 4.57
C GLY A 155 -13.64 -18.26 5.83
N GLU A 156 -12.81 -17.48 6.53
CA GLU A 156 -13.25 -16.67 7.67
C GLU A 156 -14.28 -15.62 7.22
N ALA A 157 -15.36 -15.47 8.00
CA ALA A 157 -16.48 -14.57 7.69
C ALA A 157 -16.15 -13.09 7.97
N VAL A 158 -15.11 -12.58 7.32
CA VAL A 158 -14.56 -11.23 7.55
C VAL A 158 -15.59 -10.11 7.36
N GLY A 159 -16.59 -10.30 6.48
CA GLY A 159 -17.67 -9.34 6.30
C GLY A 159 -18.59 -9.23 7.51
N LEU A 160 -18.91 -10.37 8.15
CA LEU A 160 -19.77 -10.41 9.33
C LEU A 160 -19.02 -9.88 10.56
N VAL A 161 -17.74 -10.27 10.72
CA VAL A 161 -16.84 -9.74 11.75
C VAL A 161 -16.67 -8.24 11.61
N ALA A 162 -16.47 -7.74 10.38
CA ALA A 162 -16.37 -6.30 10.11
C ALA A 162 -17.67 -5.57 10.49
N ALA A 163 -18.83 -6.10 10.08
CA ALA A 163 -20.13 -5.51 10.42
C ALA A 163 -20.35 -5.44 11.93
N GLN A 164 -20.06 -6.52 12.67
CA GLN A 164 -20.16 -6.53 14.12
C GLN A 164 -19.15 -5.57 14.78
N SER A 165 -17.91 -5.52 14.29
CA SER A 165 -16.86 -4.65 14.84
C SER A 165 -17.18 -3.16 14.74
N VAL A 166 -18.10 -2.78 13.85
CA VAL A 166 -18.64 -1.42 13.75
C VAL A 166 -19.96 -1.30 14.53
N GLY A 167 -20.88 -2.26 14.35
CA GLY A 167 -22.22 -2.20 14.92
C GLY A 167 -22.26 -2.28 16.44
N GLU A 168 -21.47 -3.18 17.05
CA GLU A 168 -21.42 -3.36 18.50
C GLU A 168 -20.89 -2.12 19.24
N PRO A 169 -19.76 -1.49 18.87
CA PRO A 169 -19.37 -0.24 19.51
C PRO A 169 -20.27 0.94 19.14
N SER A 170 -21.00 0.89 18.01
CA SER A 170 -21.95 1.96 17.65
C SER A 170 -23.09 2.09 18.65
N THR A 171 -23.50 1.00 19.32
CA THR A 171 -24.50 1.10 20.40
C THR A 171 -23.97 1.85 21.62
N GLN A 172 -22.65 1.93 21.80
CA GLN A 172 -22.06 2.76 22.85
C GLN A 172 -22.05 4.25 22.47
N MET A 173 -22.17 4.58 21.19
CA MET A 173 -22.20 5.95 20.68
C MET A 173 -23.58 6.61 20.76
N THR A 174 -24.64 5.89 21.14
CA THR A 174 -26.00 6.45 21.30
C THR A 174 -26.20 7.23 22.59
N LEU A 175 -25.32 7.04 23.58
CA LEU A 175 -25.35 7.84 24.80
C LEU A 175 -24.72 9.21 24.52
N ASN A 176 -25.53 10.27 24.55
CA ASN A 176 -25.06 11.66 24.47
C ASN A 176 -24.24 12.00 25.73
N THR A 177 -22.92 11.81 25.71
CA THR A 177 -22.07 12.05 26.90
C THR A 177 -21.58 13.48 27.07
N PHE A 178 -22.21 14.50 26.48
CA PHE A 178 -22.01 15.88 26.93
C PHE A 178 -23.30 16.69 26.74
N HIS A 179 -23.94 17.05 27.86
CA HIS A 179 -24.86 18.19 27.88
C HIS A 179 -24.05 19.45 27.52
N PHE A 180 -24.03 19.82 26.24
CA PHE A 180 -23.48 21.09 25.79
C PHE A 180 -24.45 22.21 26.14
N ALA A 181 -24.50 22.58 27.43
CA ALA A 181 -25.03 23.86 27.83
C ALA A 181 -24.10 24.96 27.27
N GLY A 182 -24.50 25.60 26.17
CA GLY A 182 -23.93 26.88 25.73
C GLY A 182 -22.71 26.85 24.79
N ARG A 183 -22.64 25.99 23.77
CA ARG A 183 -21.72 26.20 22.63
C ARG A 183 -22.46 26.41 21.32
N GLY A 184 -22.46 27.66 20.85
CA GLY A 184 -22.89 28.06 19.51
C GLY A 184 -21.78 27.93 18.47
N GLU A 185 -21.22 26.73 18.28
CA GLU A 185 -20.19 26.48 17.26
C GLU A 185 -20.55 25.27 16.38
N MET A 186 -20.89 25.57 15.12
CA MET A 186 -20.92 24.72 13.93
C MET A 186 -21.25 23.22 14.14
N ASN A 187 -22.54 22.87 13.99
CA ASN A 187 -23.05 21.50 14.08
C ASN A 187 -22.50 20.60 12.96
N VAL A 188 -21.37 19.92 13.19
CA VAL A 188 -20.99 18.74 12.41
C VAL A 188 -21.79 17.55 12.97
N THR A 189 -22.36 16.71 12.10
CA THR A 189 -23.05 15.50 12.57
C THR A 189 -22.05 14.57 13.28
N LEU A 190 -22.40 14.12 14.49
CA LEU A 190 -21.62 13.23 15.33
C LEU A 190 -22.42 11.96 15.64
N GLY A 191 -21.73 10.93 16.13
CA GLY A 191 -22.39 9.70 16.58
C GLY A 191 -22.93 8.84 15.43
N ILE A 192 -23.95 8.03 15.72
CA ILE A 192 -24.66 7.23 14.72
C ILE A 192 -25.20 8.07 13.55
N PRO A 193 -25.76 9.29 13.74
CA PRO A 193 -26.23 10.10 12.62
C PRO A 193 -25.18 10.44 11.53
N ARG A 194 -23.88 10.27 11.81
CA ARG A 194 -22.80 10.49 10.85
C ARG A 194 -22.21 9.22 10.25
N LEU A 195 -22.20 8.13 11.03
CA LEU A 195 -21.74 6.80 10.60
C LEU A 195 -22.61 6.27 9.46
#